data_AF-A0A7C4HQY5-F1
#
_entry.id   AF-A0A7C4HQY5-F1
#
_cell.length_a   1.000
_cell.length_b   1.000
_cell.length_c   1.000
_cell.angle_alpha   90.00
_cell.angle_beta   90.00
_cell.angle_gamma   90.00
#
_symmetry.space_group_name_H-M   'P 1'
#
loop_
_entity.id
_entity.type
_entity.pdbx_description
1 polymer ?
#
loop_
_entity_poly.entity_id
_entity_poly.type
_entity_poly.pdbx_seq_one_letter_code
_entity_poly.pdbx_strand_id
1 'polypeptide(L)' 'MPTHIIQCNERSACPYYEVVQFGKEPDVVCIAYCKATSRYLTRSFVKKCMMYWEACPFKHALDFQPA' A
#
# COMPACT_ATOMS: atom_id res chain seq x y z
N MET A 1 -8.38 -13.70 -0.65
CA MET A 1 -7.95 -12.99 0.57
C MET A 1 -8.73 -11.68 0.65
N PRO A 2 -9.32 -11.33 1.79
CA PRO A 2 -10.10 -10.09 1.91
C PRO A 2 -9.18 -8.86 1.91
N THR A 3 -9.52 -7.89 1.07
CA THR A 3 -8.90 -6.56 1.05
C THR A 3 -9.19 -5.85 2.37
N HIS A 4 -8.19 -5.18 2.96
CA HIS A 4 -8.33 -4.55 4.26
C HIS A 4 -8.65 -3.06 4.13
N ILE A 5 -9.77 -2.64 4.70
CA ILE A 5 -10.13 -1.23 4.82
C ILE A 5 -9.29 -0.61 5.94
N ILE A 6 -8.67 0.52 5.64
CA ILE A 6 -7.81 1.31 6.53
C ILE A 6 -8.38 2.72 6.70
N GLN A 7 -7.82 3.49 7.64
CA GLN A 7 -8.10 4.91 7.71
C GLN A 7 -7.43 5.65 6.54
N CYS A 8 -8.09 6.65 5.98
CA CYS A 8 -7.58 7.40 4.83
C CYS A 8 -6.33 8.24 5.12
N ASN A 9 -6.04 8.48 6.40
CA ASN A 9 -4.88 9.22 6.89
C ASN A 9 -3.68 8.32 7.21
N GLU A 10 -3.78 7.02 6.96
CA GLU A 10 -2.70 6.06 7.23
C GLU A 10 -1.48 6.34 6.34
N ARG A 11 -0.30 6.50 6.93
CA ARG A 11 0.94 6.89 6.21
C ARG A 11 2.05 5.87 6.43
N SER A 12 2.61 5.36 5.34
CA SER A 12 3.82 4.54 5.35
C SER A 12 5.01 5.35 4.84
N ALA A 13 6.20 5.09 5.38
CA ALA A 13 7.47 5.60 4.82
C ALA A 13 7.91 4.84 3.54
N CYS A 14 7.19 3.78 3.16
CA CYS A 14 7.43 3.04 1.93
C CYS A 14 7.05 3.90 0.70
N PRO A 15 7.97 4.13 -0.27
CA PRO A 15 7.68 4.94 -1.46
C PRO A 15 6.65 4.29 -2.41
N TYR A 16 6.43 2.98 -2.26
CA TYR A 16 5.49 2.20 -3.06
C TYR A 16 4.11 2.08 -2.43
N TYR A 17 3.93 2.56 -1.20
CA TYR A 17 2.64 2.51 -0.50
C TYR A 17 1.76 3.68 -0.93
N GLU A 18 0.52 3.38 -1.26
CA GLU A 18 -0.49 4.35 -1.66
C GLU A 18 -1.82 4.02 -0.99
N VAL A 19 -2.63 5.03 -0.69
CA VAL A 19 -3.99 4.86 -0.17
C VAL A 19 -4.97 5.25 -1.26
N VAL A 20 -5.75 4.28 -1.71
CA VAL A 20 -6.76 4.47 -2.74
C VAL A 20 -8.13 4.56 -2.07
N GLN A 21 -8.89 5.60 -2.44
CA GLN A 21 -10.24 5.82 -1.94
C GLN A 21 -11.27 5.22 -2.90
N PHE A 22 -12.27 4.53 -2.36
CA PHE A 22 -13.39 4.00 -3.12
C PHE A 22 -14.70 4.50 -2.53
N GLY A 23 -15.67 4.82 -3.38
CA GLY A 23 -16.99 5.32 -2.99
C GLY A 23 -17.15 6.83 -3.15
N LYS A 24 -18.22 7.37 -2.58
CA LYS A 24 -18.54 8.79 -2.48
C LYS A 24 -18.95 9.10 -1.05
N GLU A 25 -18.71 10.32 -0.59
CA GLU A 25 -19.13 10.72 0.76
C GLU A 25 -20.63 10.46 0.99
N PRO A 26 -21.02 9.97 2.18
CA PRO A 26 -20.18 9.68 3.36
C PRO A 26 -19.49 8.30 3.33
N ASP A 27 -19.82 7.43 2.37
CA ASP A 27 -19.39 6.03 2.29
C ASP A 27 -18.03 5.84 1.59
N VAL A 28 -17.04 6.65 1.94
CA VAL A 28 -15.68 6.50 1.42
C VAL A 28 -14.93 5.44 2.21
N VAL A 29 -14.42 4.43 1.52
CA VAL A 29 -13.51 3.43 2.09
C VAL A 29 -12.11 3.61 1.53
N CYS A 30 -11.11 3.46 2.39
CA CYS A 30 -9.71 3.61 2.02
C CYS A 30 -9.01 2.26 2.06
N ILE A 31 -8.25 1.97 1.01
CA ILE A 31 -7.58 0.69 0.82
C ILE A 31 -6.12 0.97 0.49
N ALA A 32 -5.23 0.26 1.16
CA ALA A 32 -3.82 0.33 0.87
C ALA A 32 -3.47 -0.43 -0.43
N TYR A 33 -2.62 0.18 -1.24
CA TYR A 33 -2.16 -0.33 -2.52
C TYR A 33 -0.63 -0.29 -2.58
N CYS A 34 -0.03 -1.30 -3.19
CA CYS A 34 1.40 -1.37 -3.42
C CYS A 34 1.72 -1.24 -4.91
N LYS A 35 2.31 -0.11 -5.29
CA LYS A 35 2.68 0.22 -6.68
C LYS A 35 3.73 -0.74 -7.25
N ALA A 36 4.67 -1.23 -6.43
CA ALA A 36 5.70 -2.15 -6.91
C ALA A 36 5.15 -3.52 -7.36
N THR A 37 4.01 -3.94 -6.81
CA THR A 37 3.40 -5.24 -7.13
C THR A 37 2.05 -5.09 -7.85
N SER A 38 1.62 -3.85 -8.07
CA SER A 38 0.32 -3.48 -8.62
C SER A 38 -0.88 -4.18 -7.92
N ARG A 39 -0.87 -4.27 -6.59
CA ARG A 39 -1.86 -5.04 -5.80
C ARG A 39 -2.39 -4.29 -4.58
N TYR A 40 -3.66 -4.54 -4.25
CA TYR A 40 -4.25 -4.15 -2.97
C TYR A 40 -3.67 -4.99 -1.83
N LEU A 41 -3.40 -4.33 -0.71
CA LEU A 41 -2.76 -4.93 0.44
C LEU A 41 -3.79 -5.51 1.41
N THR A 42 -3.47 -6.71 1.93
CA THR A 42 -4.19 -7.26 3.08
C THR A 42 -3.69 -6.62 4.37
N ARG A 43 -4.42 -6.81 5.47
CA ARG A 43 -4.07 -6.28 6.79
C ARG A 43 -2.61 -6.58 7.20
N SER A 44 -2.15 -7.81 6.93
CA SER A 44 -0.79 -8.23 7.27
C SER A 44 0.26 -7.50 6.43
N PHE A 45 0.00 -7.27 5.15
CA PHE A 45 0.91 -6.52 4.30
C PHE A 45 0.92 -5.04 4.64
N VAL A 46 -0.21 -4.44 4.99
CA VAL A 46 -0.26 -3.07 5.50
C VAL A 46 0.66 -2.93 6.71
N LYS A 47 0.52 -3.79 7.73
CA LYS A 47 1.41 -3.74 8.90
C LYS A 47 2.89 -3.89 8.54
N LYS A 48 3.22 -4.79 7.60
CA LYS A 48 4.60 -4.95 7.12
C LYS A 48 5.12 -3.70 6.42
N CYS A 49 4.31 -3.05 5.59
CA CYS A 49 4.67 -1.77 4.96
C CYS A 49 4.78 -0.61 5.96
N MET A 50 4.10 -0.66 7.10
CA MET A 50 4.23 0.39 8.11
C MET A 50 5.47 0.20 8.99
N MET A 51 5.72 -1.04 9.44
CA MET A 51 6.74 -1.33 10.45
C MET A 51 8.08 -1.81 9.87
N TYR A 52 8.07 -2.47 8.71
CA TYR A 52 9.21 -3.24 8.20
C TYR A 52 9.46 -2.98 6.70
N TRP A 53 9.07 -1.81 6.19
CA TRP A 53 9.21 -1.51 4.76
C TRP A 53 10.65 -1.54 4.27
N GLU A 54 11.62 -1.29 5.16
CA GLU A 54 13.04 -1.34 4.82
C GLU A 54 13.53 -2.75 4.49
N ALA A 55 12.84 -3.79 4.99
CA ALA A 55 13.11 -5.18 4.66
C ALA A 55 12.27 -5.66 3.46
N CYS A 56 11.52 -4.77 2.81
CA CYS A 56 10.74 -5.13 1.63
C CYS A 56 11.67 -5.51 0.48
N PRO A 57 11.51 -6.69 -0.15
CA PRO A 57 12.33 -7.10 -1.29
C PRO A 57 12.17 -6.17 -2.50
N PHE A 58 11.08 -5.40 -2.53
CA PHE A 58 10.80 -4.43 -3.58
C PHE A 58 11.29 -3.01 -3.24
N LYS A 59 12.07 -2.81 -2.17
CA LYS A 59 12.59 -1.49 -1.76
C LYS A 59 13.30 -0.75 -2.90
N HIS A 60 13.97 -1.49 -3.79
CA HIS A 60 14.71 -0.98 -4.95
C HIS A 60 14.07 -1.35 -6.30
N ALA A 61 12.80 -1.75 -6.31
CA ALA A 61 12.16 -2.25 -7.54
C ALA A 61 12.02 -1.18 -8.64
N LEU A 62 11.99 0.11 -8.30
CA LEU A 62 12.02 1.21 -9.29
C LEU A 62 13.43 1.58 -9.78
N ASP A 63 14.51 1.08 -9.15
CA ASP A 63 15.86 1.21 -9.69
C ASP A 63 16.08 0.31 -10.93
N PHE A 64 15.19 -0.68 -11.13
CA PHE A 64 15.12 -1.54 -12.31
C PHE A 64 14.02 -1.06 -13.28
N GLN A 65 14.23 0.09 -13.92
CA GLN A 65 13.56 0.36 -15.20
C GLN A 65 14.37 -0.34 -16.29
N PRO A 66 13.89 -1.41 -16.95
CA PRO A 66 14.52 -1.85 -18.18
C PRO A 66 14.41 -0.70 -19.19
N ALA A 67 15.57 -0.29 -19.70
CA ALA A 67 15.71 0.68 -20.78
C ALA A 67 15.01 0.21 -22.06
#